data_AF-A0A517WIL4-F1
#
_entry.id   AF-A0A517WIL4-F1
#
_cell.length_a   1.000
_cell.length_b   1.000
_cell.length_c   1.000
_cell.angle_alpha   90.00
_cell.angle_beta   90.00
_cell.angle_gamma   90.00
#
_symmetry.space_group_name_H-M   'P 1'
#
loop_
_entity.id
_entity.type
_entity.pdbx_description
1 polymer ?
#
loop_
_entity_poly.entity_id
_entity_poly.type
_entity_poly.pdbx_seq_one_letter_code
_entity_poly.pdbx_strand_id
1 'polypeptide(L)'
;MSQSAVFRILLLMSGLAVISSSSGERLARASVTQSPDPYWRQTLFRGDEPLHHIPEVISRRCEGDLIWVKVRNSGNTVLRYTSVGRSGIQLFQETDLSGRWQAANWDWCGMGKKSVLLKPGETVELKVDFWEQGIRERMLGHFRDVDYLHSAMIVLATENGEFD
;
A
#
# COMPACT_ATOMS: atom_id res chain seq x y z
N MET A 1 21.16 44.54 -33.78
CA MET A 1 20.85 43.26 -33.10
C MET A 1 19.33 43.11 -33.05
N SER A 2 18.80 42.04 -33.67
CA SER A 2 17.39 41.92 -34.07
C SER A 2 16.46 41.58 -32.90
N GLN A 3 15.39 42.38 -32.74
CA GLN A 3 14.34 42.24 -31.71
C GLN A 3 13.59 40.88 -31.75
N SER A 4 13.77 40.09 -32.82
CA SER A 4 13.09 38.80 -33.02
C SER A 4 13.67 37.67 -32.14
N ALA A 5 14.94 37.75 -31.74
CA ALA A 5 15.59 36.70 -30.96
C ALA A 5 15.17 36.72 -29.47
N VAL A 6 14.92 37.91 -28.91
CA VAL A 6 14.57 38.09 -27.50
C VAL A 6 13.16 37.56 -27.22
N PHE A 7 12.23 37.72 -28.16
CA PHE A 7 10.85 37.26 -28.02
C PHE A 7 10.70 35.74 -28.03
N ARG A 8 11.60 35.01 -28.72
CA ARG A 8 11.56 33.53 -28.77
C ARG A 8 12.09 32.86 -27.51
N ILE A 9 13.01 33.49 -26.78
CA ILE A 9 13.57 32.96 -25.53
C ILE A 9 12.57 33.09 -24.38
N LEU A 10 11.80 34.18 -24.33
CA LEU A 10 10.77 34.40 -23.30
C LEU A 10 9.59 33.42 -23.39
N LEU A 11 9.26 32.92 -24.59
CA LEU A 11 8.21 31.92 -24.79
C LEU A 11 8.64 30.48 -24.42
N LEU A 12 9.94 30.20 -24.36
CA LEU A 12 10.46 28.90 -23.93
C LEU A 12 10.53 28.75 -22.40
N MET A 13 10.63 29.85 -21.67
CA MET A 13 10.72 29.82 -20.19
C MET A 13 9.36 29.75 -19.49
N SER A 14 8.26 30.09 -20.17
CA SER A 14 6.90 29.98 -19.63
C SER A 14 6.28 28.59 -19.80
N GLY A 15 6.85 27.73 -20.66
CA GLY A 15 6.42 26.32 -20.81
C GLY A 15 6.94 25.37 -19.73
N LEU A 16 8.01 25.75 -19.02
CA LEU A 16 8.66 24.91 -18.00
C LEU A 16 8.14 25.13 -16.58
N ALA A 17 7.35 26.18 -16.34
CA ALA A 17 6.84 26.51 -15.01
C ALA A 17 5.55 25.76 -14.63
N VAL A 18 4.90 25.06 -15.56
CA VAL A 18 3.57 24.43 -15.32
C VAL A 18 3.66 22.93 -14.96
N ILE A 19 4.84 22.30 -15.06
CA ILE A 19 4.96 20.84 -14.83
C ILE A 19 5.48 20.50 -13.41
N SER A 20 5.96 21.47 -12.63
CA SER A 20 6.70 21.16 -11.39
C SER A 20 5.90 21.27 -10.08
N SER A 21 4.62 21.64 -10.09
CA SER A 21 3.85 21.83 -8.85
C SER A 21 2.93 20.65 -8.49
N SER A 22 2.54 19.79 -9.43
CA SER A 22 1.53 18.76 -9.14
C SER A 22 2.06 17.48 -8.48
N SER A 23 3.36 17.18 -8.66
CA SER A 23 3.93 15.91 -8.18
C SER A 23 4.44 16.00 -6.74
N GLY A 24 5.10 17.12 -6.39
CA GLY A 24 5.62 17.36 -5.04
C GLY A 24 4.52 17.62 -4.00
N GLU A 25 3.48 18.37 -4.35
CA GLU A 25 2.35 18.64 -3.43
C GLU A 25 1.50 17.40 -3.15
N ARG A 26 1.37 16.48 -4.14
CA ARG A 26 0.69 15.19 -3.93
C ARG A 26 1.47 14.26 -3.01
N LEU A 27 2.79 14.19 -3.16
CA LEU A 27 3.65 13.39 -2.28
C LEU A 27 3.71 13.96 -0.86
N ALA A 28 3.79 15.29 -0.71
CA ALA A 28 3.79 15.93 0.59
C ALA A 28 2.45 15.80 1.31
N ARG A 29 1.31 15.91 0.60
CA ARG A 29 -0.02 15.78 1.22
C ARG A 29 -0.36 14.33 1.62
N ALA A 30 0.22 13.33 0.94
CA ALA A 30 0.12 11.92 1.35
C ALA A 30 0.87 11.65 2.68
N SER A 31 1.99 12.33 2.94
CA SER A 31 2.79 12.12 4.16
C SER A 31 2.23 12.76 5.44
N VAL A 32 1.22 13.63 5.34
CA VAL A 32 0.72 14.44 6.49
C VAL A 32 -0.56 13.89 7.14
N THR A 33 -1.21 12.87 6.56
CA THR A 33 -2.55 12.44 7.03
C THR A 33 -2.64 10.97 7.43
N GLN A 34 -1.53 10.23 7.45
CA GLN A 34 -1.57 8.85 7.91
C GLN A 34 -1.39 8.84 9.43
N SER A 35 -2.48 8.62 10.17
CA SER A 35 -2.39 8.36 11.61
C SER A 35 -1.39 7.24 11.84
N PRO A 36 -0.50 7.36 12.85
CA PRO A 36 0.49 6.34 13.12
C PRO A 36 -0.18 4.98 13.28
N ASP A 37 0.47 3.95 12.77
CA ASP A 37 0.00 2.58 12.86
C ASP A 37 -0.40 2.24 14.31
N PRO A 38 -1.57 1.62 14.53
CA PRO A 38 -2.01 1.22 15.87
C PRO A 38 -0.93 0.44 16.60
N TYR A 39 -0.81 0.67 17.91
CA TYR A 39 0.22 0.03 18.75
C TYR A 39 0.26 -1.50 18.60
N TRP A 40 -0.90 -2.13 18.40
CA TRP A 40 -0.98 -3.58 18.24
C TRP A 40 -0.16 -4.07 17.04
N ARG A 41 -0.13 -3.34 15.91
CA ARG A 41 0.61 -3.71 14.70
C ARG A 41 2.12 -3.78 14.97
N GLN A 42 2.62 -2.85 15.77
CA GLN A 42 4.04 -2.78 16.16
C GLN A 42 4.45 -3.96 17.05
N THR A 43 3.50 -4.51 17.81
CA THR A 43 3.78 -5.60 18.75
C THR A 43 3.59 -7.00 18.19
N LEU A 44 3.01 -7.13 17.01
CA LEU A 44 2.68 -8.42 16.43
C LEU A 44 3.92 -9.17 15.93
N PHE A 45 4.88 -8.45 15.34
CA PHE A 45 6.14 -8.99 14.83
C PHE A 45 7.33 -8.44 15.61
N ARG A 46 7.25 -8.46 16.95
CA ARG A 46 8.35 -7.98 17.82
C ARG A 46 9.68 -8.59 17.39
N GLY A 47 10.63 -7.75 17.01
CA GLY A 47 11.97 -8.14 16.57
C GLY A 47 12.23 -7.93 15.07
N ASP A 48 11.19 -7.70 14.27
CA ASP A 48 11.37 -7.23 12.90
C ASP A 48 11.62 -5.70 12.90
N GLU A 49 12.53 -5.26 12.05
CA GLU A 49 12.77 -3.85 11.75
C GLU A 49 11.78 -3.35 10.67
N PRO A 50 11.52 -2.04 10.55
CA PRO A 50 10.61 -1.52 9.52
C PRO A 50 11.12 -1.77 8.09
N LEU A 51 10.22 -2.12 7.19
CA LEU A 51 10.52 -2.25 5.75
C LEU A 51 11.08 -0.94 5.17
N HIS A 52 12.23 -1.00 4.50
CA HIS A 52 12.86 0.18 3.89
C HIS A 52 12.03 0.75 2.72
N HIS A 53 11.37 -0.12 1.95
CA HIS A 53 10.54 0.28 0.80
C HIS A 53 9.18 -0.38 0.91
N ILE A 54 8.17 0.42 1.24
CA ILE A 54 6.79 -0.03 1.35
C ILE A 54 6.23 -0.37 -0.04
N PRO A 55 5.72 -1.60 -0.26
CA PRO A 55 5.07 -1.93 -1.52
C PRO A 55 3.81 -1.08 -1.72
N GLU A 56 3.53 -0.76 -2.98
CA GLU A 56 2.47 0.17 -3.35
C GLU A 56 1.20 -0.57 -3.76
N VAL A 57 0.05 -0.20 -3.20
CA VAL A 57 -1.25 -0.62 -3.72
C VAL A 57 -1.59 0.22 -4.96
N ILE A 58 -1.42 -0.34 -6.15
CA ILE A 58 -1.53 0.38 -7.42
C ILE A 58 -2.93 0.33 -8.04
N SER A 59 -3.78 -0.61 -7.62
CA SER A 59 -5.19 -0.63 -8.03
C SER A 59 -6.05 -1.45 -7.08
N ARG A 60 -7.32 -1.05 -6.96
CA ARG A 60 -8.40 -1.83 -6.36
C ARG A 60 -9.54 -1.95 -7.36
N ARG A 61 -10.16 -3.12 -7.44
CA ARG A 61 -11.34 -3.40 -8.28
C ARG A 61 -12.35 -4.20 -7.47
N CYS A 62 -13.56 -3.68 -7.34
CA CYS A 62 -14.65 -4.39 -6.69
C CYS A 62 -15.42 -5.24 -7.71
N GLU A 63 -15.71 -6.48 -7.35
CA GLU A 63 -16.53 -7.43 -8.12
C GLU A 63 -17.53 -8.10 -7.18
N GLY A 64 -18.73 -7.50 -7.08
CA GLY A 64 -19.70 -7.88 -6.04
C GLY A 64 -19.13 -7.54 -4.66
N ASP A 65 -19.12 -8.52 -3.77
CA ASP A 65 -18.60 -8.38 -2.39
C ASP A 65 -17.07 -8.62 -2.30
N LEU A 66 -16.42 -8.92 -3.43
CA LEU A 66 -15.00 -9.25 -3.49
C LEU A 66 -14.20 -8.03 -3.95
N ILE A 67 -13.05 -7.81 -3.31
CA ILE A 67 -12.13 -6.74 -3.68
C ILE A 67 -10.82 -7.35 -4.19
N TRP A 68 -10.52 -7.08 -5.45
CA TRP A 68 -9.24 -7.42 -6.06
C TRP A 68 -8.26 -6.27 -5.89
N VAL A 69 -7.11 -6.55 -5.27
CA VAL A 69 -6.07 -5.57 -4.97
C VAL A 69 -4.81 -5.93 -5.72
N LYS A 70 -4.25 -4.98 -6.47
CA LYS A 70 -2.95 -5.16 -7.12
C LYS A 70 -1.89 -4.39 -6.35
N VAL A 71 -0.88 -5.12 -5.90
CA VAL A 71 0.26 -4.57 -5.15
C VAL A 71 1.51 -4.68 -6.00
N ARG A 72 2.34 -3.63 -6.00
CA ARG A 72 3.63 -3.58 -6.67
C ARG A 72 4.76 -3.50 -5.65
N ASN A 73 5.79 -4.31 -5.84
CA ASN A 73 7.06 -4.07 -5.17
C ASN A 73 7.77 -2.88 -5.84
N SER A 74 7.66 -1.70 -5.22
CA SER A 74 8.29 -0.45 -5.66
C SER A 74 9.74 -0.30 -5.20
N GLY A 75 10.22 -1.21 -4.34
CA GLY A 75 11.58 -1.22 -3.80
C GLY A 75 12.61 -1.87 -4.71
N ASN A 76 13.80 -2.05 -4.16
CA ASN A 76 14.95 -2.66 -4.84
C ASN A 76 15.35 -4.04 -4.27
N THR A 77 14.62 -4.54 -3.28
CA THR A 77 14.80 -5.86 -2.65
C THR A 77 13.70 -6.83 -3.09
N VAL A 78 13.92 -8.13 -2.91
CA VAL A 78 12.86 -9.13 -3.13
C VAL A 78 11.98 -9.18 -1.89
N LEU A 79 10.68 -8.91 -2.08
CA LEU A 79 9.70 -9.03 -1.03
C LEU A 79 9.12 -10.45 -1.02
N ARG A 80 8.97 -11.00 0.18
CA ARG A 80 8.15 -12.14 0.46
C ARG A 80 6.83 -11.64 1.01
N TYR A 81 5.76 -11.95 0.31
CA TYR A 81 4.41 -11.85 0.81
C TYR A 81 4.07 -13.16 1.50
N THR A 82 3.95 -13.16 2.82
CA THR A 82 3.80 -14.36 3.64
C THR A 82 2.40 -14.52 4.19
N SER A 83 1.97 -15.78 4.29
CA SER A 83 0.97 -16.13 5.29
C SER A 83 1.53 -15.98 6.69
N VAL A 84 0.68 -15.61 7.64
CA VAL A 84 0.96 -15.80 9.06
C VAL A 84 0.37 -17.12 9.59
N GLY A 85 -0.44 -17.81 8.79
CA GLY A 85 -0.98 -19.16 9.04
C GLY A 85 -0.20 -20.29 8.34
N ARG A 86 -0.51 -21.54 8.71
CA ARG A 86 0.27 -22.73 8.29
C ARG A 86 0.04 -23.21 6.85
N SER A 87 -1.06 -22.83 6.19
CA SER A 87 -1.52 -23.49 4.95
C SER A 87 -1.73 -22.59 3.73
N GLY A 88 -1.74 -21.26 3.85
CA GLY A 88 -1.99 -20.35 2.72
C GLY A 88 -1.97 -18.89 3.17
N ILE A 89 -1.69 -17.92 2.30
CA ILE A 89 -1.54 -16.50 2.72
C ILE A 89 -2.81 -15.99 3.41
N GLN A 90 -2.63 -15.51 4.64
CA GLN A 90 -3.67 -14.90 5.46
C GLN A 90 -3.53 -13.39 5.48
N LEU A 91 -4.67 -12.71 5.37
CA LEU A 91 -4.86 -11.30 5.60
C LEU A 91 -5.20 -11.07 7.07
N PHE A 92 -4.84 -9.88 7.54
CA PHE A 92 -5.26 -9.39 8.84
C PHE A 92 -6.44 -8.47 8.69
N GLN A 93 -7.46 -8.66 9.50
CA GLN A 93 -8.59 -7.76 9.58
C GLN A 93 -8.40 -6.81 10.76
N GLU A 94 -8.59 -5.52 10.48
CA GLU A 94 -8.84 -4.51 11.50
C GLU A 94 -10.26 -4.03 11.45
N THR A 95 -10.81 -3.71 12.62
CA THR A 95 -12.08 -2.99 12.73
C THR A 95 -11.90 -1.68 13.50
N ASP A 96 -12.67 -0.66 13.10
CA ASP A 96 -12.75 0.60 13.83
C ASP A 96 -13.78 0.49 14.95
N LEU A 97 -13.30 0.42 16.18
CA LEU A 97 -14.13 0.43 17.37
C LEU A 97 -13.97 1.77 18.08
N SER A 98 -14.98 2.63 17.94
CA SER A 98 -15.04 3.95 18.59
C SER A 98 -13.88 4.90 18.19
N GLY A 99 -13.49 4.91 16.91
CA GLY A 99 -12.44 5.77 16.37
C GLY A 99 -11.03 5.21 16.60
N ARG A 100 -10.91 3.91 16.87
CA ARG A 100 -9.63 3.22 17.10
C ARG A 100 -9.61 1.89 16.35
N TRP A 101 -8.62 1.74 15.49
CA TRP A 101 -8.35 0.50 14.77
C TRP A 101 -7.78 -0.56 15.72
N GLN A 102 -8.42 -1.71 15.75
CA GLN A 102 -8.04 -2.86 16.56
C GLN A 102 -7.94 -4.11 15.68
N ALA A 103 -7.03 -5.02 16.02
CA ALA A 103 -6.98 -6.33 15.39
C ALA A 103 -8.28 -7.08 15.68
N ALA A 104 -8.91 -7.64 14.64
CA ALA A 104 -10.18 -8.34 14.76
C ALA A 104 -10.05 -9.83 14.43
N ASN A 105 -9.61 -10.16 13.22
CA ASN A 105 -9.60 -11.54 12.73
C ASN A 105 -8.49 -11.79 11.68
N TRP A 106 -8.45 -13.03 11.20
CA TRP A 106 -7.61 -13.52 10.12
C TRP A 106 -8.49 -14.02 8.98
N ASP A 107 -8.25 -13.55 7.77
CA ASP A 107 -8.92 -14.06 6.57
C ASP A 107 -7.92 -14.67 5.58
N TRP A 108 -8.38 -15.47 4.63
CA TRP A 108 -7.55 -16.07 3.59
C TRP A 108 -7.58 -15.21 2.33
N CYS A 109 -6.42 -14.88 1.74
CA CYS A 109 -6.37 -14.02 0.53
C CYS A 109 -6.71 -14.76 -0.78
N GLY A 110 -7.32 -15.95 -0.71
CA GLY A 110 -7.78 -16.75 -1.87
C GLY A 110 -6.69 -17.36 -2.77
N MET A 111 -5.39 -17.12 -2.55
CA MET A 111 -4.32 -17.57 -3.45
C MET A 111 -3.99 -19.08 -3.37
N GLY A 112 -4.34 -19.77 -2.28
CA GLY A 112 -3.96 -21.17 -2.05
C GLY A 112 -2.44 -21.42 -1.91
N LYS A 113 -1.61 -20.37 -1.88
CA LYS A 113 -0.15 -20.43 -1.74
C LYS A 113 0.27 -20.03 -0.33
N LYS A 114 1.33 -20.64 0.21
CA LYS A 114 1.88 -20.28 1.55
C LYS A 114 2.66 -18.96 1.54
N SER A 115 3.27 -18.63 0.41
CA SER A 115 3.97 -17.35 0.21
C SER A 115 4.09 -17.04 -1.28
N VAL A 116 4.27 -15.76 -1.62
CA VAL A 116 4.65 -15.27 -2.95
C VAL A 116 5.92 -14.44 -2.83
N LEU A 117 6.84 -14.61 -3.77
CA LEU A 117 8.02 -13.75 -3.91
C LEU A 117 7.72 -12.70 -4.98
N LEU A 118 8.02 -11.44 -4.68
CA LEU A 118 7.92 -10.32 -5.60
C LEU A 118 9.30 -9.68 -5.77
N LYS A 119 9.87 -9.81 -6.96
CA LYS A 119 11.07 -9.05 -7.34
C LYS A 119 10.74 -7.56 -7.50
N PRO A 120 11.77 -6.68 -7.50
CA PRO A 120 11.60 -5.27 -7.83
C PRO A 120 10.78 -5.05 -9.11
N GLY A 121 9.75 -4.23 -9.04
CA GLY A 121 8.84 -3.91 -10.14
C GLY A 121 7.73 -4.94 -10.42
N GLU A 122 7.81 -6.14 -9.85
CA GLU A 122 6.75 -7.14 -10.01
C GLU A 122 5.48 -6.76 -9.26
N THR A 123 4.36 -7.30 -9.73
CA THR A 123 3.05 -7.08 -9.14
C THR A 123 2.38 -8.39 -8.77
N VAL A 124 1.61 -8.36 -7.70
CA VAL A 124 0.75 -9.45 -7.26
C VAL A 124 -0.69 -8.97 -7.18
N GLU A 125 -1.63 -9.79 -7.64
CA GLU A 125 -3.06 -9.53 -7.49
C GLU A 125 -3.62 -10.42 -6.39
N LEU A 126 -4.25 -9.79 -5.41
CA LEU A 126 -4.74 -10.39 -4.18
C LEU A 126 -6.26 -10.28 -4.14
N LYS A 127 -6.89 -11.36 -3.70
CA LYS A 127 -8.33 -11.37 -3.41
C LYS A 127 -8.53 -11.04 -1.93
N VAL A 128 -9.45 -10.13 -1.66
CA VAL A 128 -9.82 -9.66 -0.32
C VAL A 128 -11.34 -9.72 -0.18
N ASP A 129 -11.81 -10.35 0.89
CA ASP A 129 -13.23 -10.51 1.21
C ASP A 129 -13.52 -9.79 2.53
N PHE A 130 -14.66 -9.11 2.64
CA PHE A 130 -15.13 -8.47 3.88
C PHE A 130 -16.40 -9.16 4.36
N TRP A 131 -16.54 -9.35 5.67
CA TRP A 131 -17.59 -10.20 6.24
C TRP A 131 -18.43 -9.50 7.31
N GLU A 132 -17.91 -8.49 8.02
CA GLU A 132 -18.68 -7.80 9.06
C GLU A 132 -19.47 -6.64 8.46
N GLN A 133 -20.79 -6.70 8.61
CA GLN A 133 -21.64 -5.60 8.15
C GLN A 133 -21.79 -4.54 9.24
N GLY A 134 -21.70 -3.26 8.85
CA GLY A 134 -21.99 -2.13 9.73
C GLY A 134 -20.85 -1.70 10.66
N ILE A 135 -19.64 -2.23 10.46
CA ILE A 135 -18.42 -1.80 11.15
C ILE A 135 -17.42 -1.40 10.06
N ARG A 136 -16.60 -0.36 10.30
CA ARG A 136 -15.52 -0.01 9.35
C ARG A 136 -14.41 -1.05 9.46
N GLU A 137 -13.89 -1.49 8.33
CA GLU A 137 -12.92 -2.57 8.28
C GLU A 137 -11.74 -2.24 7.35
N ARG A 138 -10.58 -2.79 7.69
CA ARG A 138 -9.42 -2.80 6.79
C ARG A 138 -8.84 -4.19 6.73
N MET A 139 -8.42 -4.58 5.54
CA MET A 139 -7.67 -5.81 5.31
C MET A 139 -6.21 -5.47 5.03
N LEU A 140 -5.30 -6.14 5.73
CA LEU A 140 -3.87 -5.85 5.69
C LEU A 140 -3.07 -7.08 5.27
N GLY A 141 -2.03 -6.84 4.49
CA GLY A 141 -1.06 -7.84 4.05
C GLY A 141 0.28 -7.67 4.76
N HIS A 142 0.91 -8.79 5.13
CA HIS A 142 2.27 -8.79 5.69
C HIS A 142 3.32 -8.98 4.59
N PHE A 143 4.21 -8.00 4.47
CA PHE A 143 5.33 -8.02 3.53
C PHE A 143 6.64 -7.98 4.29
N ARG A 144 7.59 -8.80 3.84
CA ARG A 144 8.90 -8.93 4.47
C ARG A 144 10.00 -9.01 3.43
N ASP A 145 11.14 -8.39 3.67
CA ASP A 145 12.33 -8.61 2.87
C ASP A 145 12.83 -10.06 3.01
N VAL A 146 13.19 -10.71 1.89
CA VAL A 146 13.69 -12.09 1.94
C VAL A 146 15.01 -12.19 2.70
N ASP A 147 15.89 -11.21 2.49
CA ASP A 147 17.27 -11.23 2.96
C ASP A 147 17.47 -10.55 4.32
N TYR A 148 16.43 -9.88 4.82
CA TYR A 148 16.51 -9.06 6.03
C TYR A 148 15.37 -9.36 7.02
N LEU A 149 15.53 -8.93 8.25
CA LEU A 149 14.47 -8.95 9.27
C LEU A 149 13.56 -7.72 9.14
N HIS A 150 13.37 -7.20 7.93
CA HIS A 150 12.55 -6.03 7.67
C HIS A 150 11.14 -6.43 7.27
N SER A 151 10.11 -5.91 7.94
CA SER A 151 8.72 -6.19 7.57
C SER A 151 7.77 -5.02 7.80
N ALA A 152 6.62 -5.08 7.13
CA ALA A 152 5.56 -4.09 7.26
C ALA A 152 4.17 -4.71 7.05
N MET A 153 3.20 -4.13 7.72
CA MET A 153 1.77 -4.39 7.54
C MET A 153 1.16 -3.32 6.65
N ILE A 154 0.65 -3.72 5.49
CA ILE A 154 0.16 -2.78 4.48
C ILE A 154 -1.34 -2.92 4.34
N VAL A 155 -2.07 -1.82 4.50
CA VAL A 155 -3.51 -1.77 4.24
C VAL A 155 -3.75 -2.02 2.76
N LEU A 156 -4.34 -3.18 2.45
CA LEU A 156 -4.64 -3.61 1.09
C LEU A 156 -5.94 -3.00 0.60
N ALA A 157 -6.99 -3.02 1.42
CA ALA A 157 -8.32 -2.49 1.10
C ALA A 157 -9.10 -2.11 2.36
N THR A 158 -10.11 -1.26 2.18
CA THR A 158 -11.19 -1.00 3.16
C THR A 158 -12.47 -1.69 2.69
N GLU A 159 -13.49 -1.75 3.55
CA GLU A 159 -14.80 -2.33 3.22
C GLU A 159 -15.47 -1.68 2.00
N ASN A 160 -15.13 -0.41 1.71
CA ASN A 160 -15.65 0.34 0.56
C ASN A 160 -14.78 0.21 -0.70
N GLY A 161 -13.64 -0.50 -0.61
CA GLY A 161 -12.68 -0.64 -1.71
C GLY A 161 -11.90 0.63 -2.04
N GLU A 162 -11.94 1.63 -1.16
CA GLU A 162 -11.30 2.93 -1.36
C GLU A 162 -9.88 2.97 -0.77
N PHE A 163 -9.15 4.06 -1.05
CA PHE A 163 -7.93 4.37 -0.30
C PHE A 163 -8.34 5.02 1.02
N ASP A 164 -7.70 4.60 2.11
CA ASP A 164 -7.78 5.31 3.39
C ASP A 164 -6.79 6.48 3.46
#